data_AF-A0A7X7WGS1-F1
#
_entry.id   AF-A0A7X7WGS1-F1
#
_cell.length_a   1.000
_cell.length_b   1.000
_cell.length_c   1.000
_cell.angle_alpha   90.00
_cell.angle_beta   90.00
_cell.angle_gamma   90.00
#
_symmetry.space_group_name_H-M   'P 1'
#
loop_
_entity.id
_entity.type
_entity.pdbx_description
1 polymer ?
#
loop_
_entity_poly.entity_id
_entity_poly.type
_entity_poly.pdbx_seq_one_letter_code
_entity_poly.pdbx_strand_id
1 'polypeptide(L)'
;MVNLSWLIPLFPLLSFVMIVFFMSKNEKLSSYFAIAMVIISCLFSFGVLFEVLANPEPFQLSFDWLTWSNFKIPVGIFVDPLTAVMLIVVTIVSSLVHIYSLGYMHGDPRFSRFYSYLSLFTFSMLGLVLAGSYILILVFWELVGLTSYLLIGFWFEKKVAADAGKKAFVTTKFADMGFLLGLVLLIFSLGTASIPEVNEIIASGQAPTT
;
A
#
# COMPACT_ATOMS: atom_id res chain seq x y z
N MET A 1 12.19 14.09 -8.26
CA MET A 1 11.61 12.71 -8.19
C MET A 1 10.62 12.57 -7.05
N VAL A 2 10.82 13.23 -5.91
CA VAL A 2 9.90 13.19 -4.77
C VAL A 2 8.48 13.69 -5.12
N ASN A 3 8.33 14.71 -5.97
CA ASN A 3 7.03 15.12 -6.54
C ASN A 3 6.30 14.03 -7.34
N LEU A 4 7.01 13.00 -7.81
CA LEU A 4 6.46 11.89 -8.60
C LEU A 4 6.21 10.65 -7.74
N SER A 5 6.40 10.71 -6.42
CA SER A 5 6.22 9.57 -5.52
C SER A 5 4.81 8.98 -5.59
N TRP A 6 3.81 9.80 -5.91
CA TRP A 6 2.43 9.37 -6.14
C TRP A 6 2.25 8.42 -7.34
N LEU A 7 3.18 8.43 -8.31
CA LEU A 7 3.17 7.52 -9.46
C LEU A 7 3.63 6.11 -9.10
N ILE A 8 4.46 5.96 -8.05
CA ILE A 8 5.04 4.66 -7.65
C ILE A 8 3.96 3.59 -7.43
N PRO A 9 2.91 3.82 -6.60
CA PRO A 9 1.82 2.86 -6.45
C PRO A 9 0.94 2.74 -7.71
N LEU A 10 0.92 3.74 -8.60
CA LEU A 10 0.08 3.69 -9.80
C LEU A 10 0.57 2.69 -10.85
N PHE A 11 1.87 2.40 -10.94
CA PHE A 11 2.34 1.40 -11.92
C PHE A 11 1.84 -0.02 -11.59
N PRO A 12 1.91 -0.53 -10.34
CA PRO A 12 1.32 -1.82 -9.99
C PRO A 12 -0.21 -1.82 -10.10
N LEU A 13 -0.87 -0.69 -9.83
CA LEU A 13 -2.31 -0.58 -10.07
C LEU A 13 -2.65 -0.69 -11.57
N LEU A 14 -1.87 -0.03 -12.43
CA LEU A 14 -2.01 -0.13 -13.87
C LEU A 14 -1.78 -1.57 -14.35
N SER A 15 -0.78 -2.26 -13.79
CA SER A 15 -0.57 -3.69 -14.02
C SER A 15 -1.83 -4.51 -13.69
N PHE A 16 -2.39 -4.32 -12.48
CA PHE A 16 -3.61 -5.01 -12.07
C PHE A 16 -4.76 -4.79 -13.05
N VAL A 17 -5.07 -3.54 -13.38
CA VAL A 17 -6.17 -3.18 -14.30
C VAL A 17 -5.94 -3.79 -15.67
N MET A 18 -4.74 -3.63 -16.24
CA MET A 18 -4.43 -4.14 -17.57
C MET A 18 -4.50 -5.68 -17.65
N ILE A 19 -4.07 -6.37 -16.60
CA ILE A 19 -4.13 -7.83 -16.56
C ILE A 19 -5.58 -8.33 -16.47
N VAL A 20 -6.40 -7.71 -15.63
CA VAL A 20 -7.81 -8.09 -15.45
C VAL A 20 -8.61 -7.90 -16.74
N PHE A 21 -8.46 -6.74 -17.39
CA PHE A 21 -9.29 -6.39 -18.55
C PHE A 21 -8.75 -6.89 -19.90
N PHE A 22 -7.43 -6.88 -20.10
CA PHE A 22 -6.85 -7.08 -21.44
C PHE A 22 -5.93 -8.31 -21.55
N MET A 23 -5.24 -8.71 -20.48
CA MET A 23 -4.19 -9.75 -20.57
C MET A 23 -4.55 -11.05 -19.85
N SER A 24 -5.79 -11.21 -19.39
CA SER A 24 -6.24 -12.38 -18.60
C SER A 24 -6.11 -13.73 -19.31
N LYS A 25 -6.00 -13.72 -20.64
CA LYS A 25 -5.85 -14.92 -21.48
C LYS A 25 -4.40 -15.25 -21.85
N ASN A 26 -3.46 -14.33 -21.64
CA ASN A 26 -2.07 -14.50 -22.08
C ASN A 26 -1.11 -14.44 -20.89
N GLU A 27 -0.70 -15.63 -20.43
CA GLU A 27 0.16 -15.82 -19.26
C GLU A 27 1.46 -15.01 -19.37
N LYS A 28 2.18 -15.17 -20.50
CA LYS A 28 3.47 -14.51 -20.73
C LYS A 28 3.33 -12.99 -20.73
N LEU A 29 2.35 -12.46 -21.45
CA LEU A 29 2.15 -11.01 -21.51
C LEU A 29 1.80 -10.46 -20.13
N SER A 30 0.92 -11.13 -19.39
CA SER A 30 0.51 -10.70 -18.05
C SER A 30 1.66 -10.65 -17.04
N SER A 31 2.53 -11.66 -17.02
CA SER A 31 3.66 -11.67 -16.08
C SER A 31 4.76 -10.71 -16.46
N TYR A 32 5.17 -10.65 -17.73
CA TYR A 32 6.20 -9.70 -18.16
C TYR A 32 5.75 -8.26 -17.95
N PHE A 33 4.47 -7.95 -18.20
CA PHE A 33 3.93 -6.63 -17.94
C PHE A 33 3.93 -6.29 -16.44
N ALA A 34 3.49 -7.20 -15.57
CA ALA A 34 3.53 -7.01 -14.13
C ALA A 34 4.95 -6.77 -13.60
N ILE A 35 5.89 -7.61 -14.04
CA ILE A 35 7.30 -7.50 -13.66
C ILE A 35 7.88 -6.16 -14.13
N ALA A 36 7.61 -5.76 -15.37
CA ALA A 36 8.07 -4.48 -15.89
C ALA A 36 7.54 -3.29 -15.07
N MET A 37 6.24 -3.28 -14.73
CA MET A 37 5.63 -2.21 -13.93
C MET A 37 6.20 -2.13 -12.51
N VAL A 38 6.45 -3.26 -11.87
CA VAL A 38 7.05 -3.30 -10.53
C VAL A 38 8.53 -2.89 -10.56
N ILE A 39 9.28 -3.27 -11.60
CA ILE A 39 10.66 -2.81 -11.79
C ILE A 39 10.70 -1.29 -12.03
N ILE A 40 9.78 -0.74 -12.83
CA ILE A 40 9.66 0.71 -13.02
C ILE A 40 9.39 1.39 -11.66
N SER A 41 8.48 0.84 -10.86
CA SER A 41 8.20 1.35 -9.49
C SER A 41 9.45 1.33 -8.60
N CYS A 42 10.26 0.26 -8.71
CA CYS A 42 11.51 0.10 -7.99
C CYS A 42 12.53 1.19 -8.40
N LEU A 43 12.71 1.42 -9.70
CA LEU A 43 13.60 2.47 -10.23
C LEU A 43 13.19 3.86 -9.74
N PHE A 44 11.89 4.17 -9.74
CA PHE A 44 11.38 5.43 -9.20
C PHE A 44 11.62 5.53 -7.68
N SER A 45 11.48 4.43 -6.94
CA SER A 45 11.74 4.39 -5.49
C SER A 45 13.20 4.67 -5.16
N PHE A 46 14.14 4.14 -5.95
CA PHE A 46 15.56 4.51 -5.86
C PHE A 46 15.78 6.01 -6.15
N GLY A 47 15.11 6.56 -7.17
CA GLY A 47 15.17 7.99 -7.47
C GLY A 47 14.71 8.87 -6.31
N VAL A 48 13.62 8.48 -5.62
CA VAL A 48 13.14 9.17 -4.42
C VAL A 48 14.15 9.09 -3.28
N LEU A 49 14.74 7.91 -3.03
CA LEU A 49 15.75 7.74 -1.98
C LEU A 49 16.96 8.66 -2.19
N PHE A 50 17.52 8.70 -3.39
CA PHE A 50 18.71 9.54 -3.66
C PHE A 50 18.41 11.03 -3.43
N GLU A 51 17.21 11.49 -3.75
CA GLU A 51 16.80 12.87 -3.52
C GLU A 51 16.59 13.18 -2.04
N VAL A 52 15.97 12.26 -1.29
CA VAL A 52 15.77 12.40 0.17
C VAL A 52 17.09 12.29 0.94
N LEU A 53 18.07 11.50 0.47
CA LEU A 53 19.41 11.50 1.06
C LEU A 53 20.17 12.81 0.79
N ALA A 54 19.97 13.40 -0.38
CA ALA A 54 20.60 14.67 -0.73
C ALA A 54 19.99 15.85 0.04
N ASN A 55 18.66 15.83 0.25
CA ASN A 55 17.93 16.82 1.02
C ASN A 55 16.92 16.10 1.93
N PRO A 56 17.23 15.95 3.24
CA PRO A 56 16.39 15.18 4.17
C PRO A 56 15.13 15.91 4.62
N GLU A 57 14.68 16.93 3.88
CA GLU A 57 13.45 17.64 4.21
C GLU A 57 12.23 16.78 3.86
N PRO A 58 11.26 16.64 4.78
CA PRO A 58 10.06 15.88 4.53
C PRO A 58 9.23 16.57 3.45
N PHE A 59 8.84 15.81 2.44
CA PHE A 59 7.94 16.30 1.39
C PHE A 59 6.50 15.92 1.73
N GLN A 60 5.63 16.92 1.72
CA GLN A 60 4.21 16.73 1.96
C GLN A 60 3.40 17.28 0.78
N LEU A 61 2.51 16.46 0.25
CA LEU A 61 1.49 16.86 -0.70
C LEU A 61 0.14 16.38 -0.18
N SER A 62 -0.67 17.27 0.37
CA SER A 62 -2.00 16.95 0.90
C SER A 62 -3.08 17.84 0.29
N PHE A 63 -4.24 17.25 0.03
CA PHE A 63 -5.47 17.96 -0.31
C PHE A 63 -6.58 17.56 0.66
N ASP A 64 -7.46 18.50 0.97
CA ASP A 64 -8.60 18.25 1.87
C ASP A 64 -9.64 17.41 1.12
N TRP A 65 -9.79 16.13 1.46
CA TRP A 65 -10.77 15.24 0.82
C TRP A 65 -12.17 15.42 1.38
N LEU A 66 -12.27 15.54 2.70
CA LEU A 66 -13.52 15.82 3.40
C LEU A 66 -13.28 16.92 4.44
N THR A 67 -14.11 17.97 4.37
CA THR A 67 -14.13 19.03 5.37
C THR A 67 -15.52 19.07 6.02
N TRP A 68 -15.60 18.76 7.31
CA TRP A 68 -16.82 18.91 8.09
C TRP A 68 -16.57 19.85 9.27
N SER A 69 -17.09 21.07 9.19
CA SER A 69 -16.90 22.12 10.21
C SER A 69 -15.41 22.32 10.55
N ASN A 70 -14.96 21.82 11.71
CA ASN A 70 -13.57 21.92 12.17
C ASN A 70 -12.74 20.66 11.92
N PHE A 71 -13.34 19.61 11.36
CA PHE A 71 -12.66 18.35 11.08
C PHE A 71 -12.27 18.30 9.60
N LYS A 72 -10.97 18.18 9.35
CA LYS A 72 -10.41 18.01 8.01
C LYS A 72 -9.80 16.63 7.90
N ILE A 73 -10.15 15.91 6.82
CA ILE A 73 -9.50 14.67 6.43
C ILE A 73 -8.56 14.99 5.27
N PRO A 74 -7.28 15.31 5.54
CA PRO A 74 -6.31 15.45 4.49
C PRO A 74 -6.03 14.09 3.88
N VAL A 75 -6.15 13.99 2.56
CA VAL A 75 -5.65 12.87 1.78
C VAL A 75 -4.41 13.38 1.05
N GLY A 76 -3.31 12.67 1.23
CA GLY A 76 -2.04 13.16 0.76
C GLY A 76 -0.94 12.15 0.91
N ILE A 77 0.20 12.53 0.38
CA ILE A 77 1.42 11.77 0.44
C ILE A 77 2.37 12.48 1.35
N PHE A 78 2.99 11.70 2.22
CA PHE A 78 4.05 12.15 3.09
C PHE A 78 5.29 11.30 2.79
N VAL A 79 6.38 11.96 2.42
CA VAL A 79 7.65 11.31 2.13
C VAL A 79 8.69 11.87 3.09
N ASP A 80 9.06 11.05 4.04
CA ASP A 80 10.19 11.27 4.94
C ASP A 80 11.32 10.24 4.67
N PRO A 81 12.50 10.36 5.31
CA PRO A 81 13.58 9.40 5.14
C PRO A 81 13.17 7.95 5.45
N LEU A 82 12.27 7.74 6.43
CA LEU A 82 11.75 6.42 6.75
C LEU A 82 10.91 5.84 5.60
N THR A 83 9.98 6.63 5.06
CA THR A 83 9.14 6.28 3.91
C THR A 83 9.99 5.97 2.69
N ALA A 84 11.02 6.75 2.41
CA ALA A 84 11.94 6.50 1.29
C ALA A 84 12.64 5.13 1.40
N VAL A 85 13.10 4.74 2.60
CA VAL A 85 13.68 3.42 2.84
C VAL A 85 12.63 2.32 2.67
N MET A 86 11.44 2.50 3.25
CA MET A 86 10.35 1.52 3.17
C MET A 86 9.87 1.28 1.74
N LEU A 87 9.81 2.33 0.89
CA LEU A 87 9.48 2.20 -0.53
C LEU A 87 10.43 1.25 -1.26
N ILE A 88 11.73 1.36 -1.00
CA ILE A 88 12.73 0.48 -1.61
C ILE A 88 12.59 -0.95 -1.11
N VAL A 89 12.45 -1.15 0.20
CA VAL A 89 12.26 -2.50 0.75
C VAL A 89 11.06 -3.18 0.11
N VAL A 90 9.91 -2.49 0.04
CA VAL A 90 8.69 -3.03 -0.54
C VAL A 90 8.85 -3.30 -2.04
N THR A 91 9.43 -2.39 -2.81
CA THR A 91 9.60 -2.57 -4.26
C THR A 91 10.64 -3.63 -4.62
N ILE A 92 11.74 -3.77 -3.89
CA ILE A 92 12.73 -4.83 -4.11
C ILE A 92 12.10 -6.19 -3.81
N VAL A 93 11.48 -6.35 -2.64
CA VAL A 93 10.84 -7.62 -2.26
C VAL A 93 9.73 -7.95 -3.24
N SER A 94 8.89 -6.96 -3.61
CA SER A 94 7.85 -7.15 -4.62
C SER A 94 8.43 -7.58 -5.97
N SER A 95 9.52 -6.96 -6.44
CA SER A 95 10.18 -7.32 -7.70
C SER A 95 10.67 -8.76 -7.69
N LEU A 96 11.35 -9.17 -6.61
CA LEU A 96 11.85 -10.54 -6.44
C LEU A 96 10.70 -11.56 -6.41
N VAL A 97 9.62 -11.26 -5.69
CA VAL A 97 8.44 -12.15 -5.62
C VAL A 97 7.78 -12.26 -7.00
N HIS A 98 7.66 -11.16 -7.76
CA HIS A 98 7.09 -11.19 -9.11
C HIS A 98 7.93 -12.03 -10.09
N ILE A 99 9.27 -11.95 -10.00
CA ILE A 99 10.18 -12.75 -10.83
C ILE A 99 10.12 -14.22 -10.40
N TYR A 100 10.17 -14.51 -9.10
CA TYR A 100 10.08 -15.86 -8.56
C TYR A 100 8.76 -16.56 -8.96
N SER A 101 7.66 -15.80 -8.98
CA SER A 101 6.34 -16.29 -9.34
C SER A 101 6.24 -16.82 -10.77
N LEU A 102 7.17 -16.45 -11.68
CA LEU A 102 7.21 -16.98 -13.04
C LEU A 102 7.43 -18.48 -13.05
N GLY A 103 8.39 -18.95 -12.24
CA GLY A 103 8.72 -20.37 -12.11
C GLY A 103 7.73 -21.10 -11.22
N TYR A 104 7.30 -20.46 -10.13
CA TYR A 104 6.41 -21.09 -9.14
C TYR A 104 5.02 -21.40 -9.70
N MET A 105 4.42 -20.48 -10.48
CA MET A 105 3.07 -20.65 -11.02
C MET A 105 3.04 -21.33 -12.40
N HIS A 106 4.18 -21.83 -12.89
CA HIS A 106 4.27 -22.37 -14.24
C HIS A 106 3.28 -23.53 -14.47
N GLY A 107 2.41 -23.38 -15.48
CA GLY A 107 1.41 -24.38 -15.85
C GLY A 107 0.10 -24.33 -15.03
N ASP A 108 -0.06 -23.36 -14.12
CA ASP A 108 -1.35 -23.15 -13.45
C ASP A 108 -2.34 -22.41 -14.37
N PRO A 109 -3.57 -22.92 -14.58
CA PRO A 109 -4.56 -22.32 -15.49
C PRO A 109 -5.02 -20.91 -15.07
N ARG A 110 -4.71 -20.47 -13.85
CA ARG A 110 -5.08 -19.15 -13.30
C ARG A 110 -3.88 -18.23 -13.11
N PHE A 111 -2.81 -18.47 -13.84
CA PHE A 111 -1.57 -17.70 -13.80
C PHE A 111 -1.78 -16.18 -13.84
N SER A 112 -2.55 -15.67 -14.82
CA SER A 112 -2.79 -14.22 -14.94
C SER A 112 -3.60 -13.64 -13.78
N ARG A 113 -4.47 -14.44 -13.14
CA ARG A 113 -5.23 -14.01 -11.94
C ARG A 113 -4.31 -13.88 -10.73
N PHE A 114 -3.31 -14.74 -10.61
CA PHE A 114 -2.33 -14.62 -9.53
C PHE A 114 -1.51 -13.32 -9.66
N TYR A 115 -1.03 -13.02 -10.87
CA TYR A 115 -0.27 -11.80 -11.14
C TYR A 115 -1.07 -10.51 -10.93
N SER A 116 -2.38 -10.53 -11.19
CA SER A 116 -3.24 -9.38 -10.88
C SER A 116 -3.34 -9.17 -9.37
N TYR A 117 -3.60 -10.23 -8.59
CA TYR A 117 -3.64 -10.13 -7.12
C TYR A 117 -2.31 -9.70 -6.52
N LEU A 118 -1.20 -10.20 -7.06
CA LEU A 118 0.13 -9.81 -6.63
C LEU A 118 0.43 -8.33 -6.94
N SER A 119 0.03 -7.84 -8.11
CA SER A 119 0.14 -6.42 -8.48
C SER A 119 -0.70 -5.53 -7.57
N LEU A 120 -1.92 -5.96 -7.24
CA LEU A 120 -2.82 -5.25 -6.34
C LEU A 120 -2.28 -5.24 -4.90
N PHE A 121 -1.65 -6.32 -4.44
CA PHE A 121 -0.96 -6.38 -3.16
C PHE A 121 0.18 -5.36 -3.10
N THR A 122 1.04 -5.31 -4.13
CA THR A 122 2.12 -4.33 -4.21
C THR A 122 1.59 -2.90 -4.26
N PHE A 123 0.51 -2.62 -5.00
CA PHE A 123 -0.16 -1.31 -4.97
C PHE A 123 -0.58 -0.93 -3.54
N SER A 124 -1.25 -1.85 -2.85
CA SER A 124 -1.78 -1.61 -1.51
C SER A 124 -0.66 -1.32 -0.51
N MET A 125 0.43 -2.09 -0.55
CA MET A 125 1.59 -1.89 0.33
C MET A 125 2.30 -0.56 0.05
N LEU A 126 2.48 -0.18 -1.22
CA LEU A 126 3.11 1.09 -1.57
C LEU A 126 2.24 2.29 -1.21
N GLY A 127 0.92 2.17 -1.40
CA GLY A 127 -0.04 3.19 -0.97
C GLY A 127 -0.06 3.37 0.55
N LEU A 128 0.03 2.26 1.31
CA LEU A 128 0.14 2.28 2.77
C LEU A 128 1.39 3.04 3.24
N VAL A 129 2.54 2.78 2.60
CA VAL A 129 3.82 3.42 2.94
C VAL A 129 3.82 4.92 2.62
N LEU A 130 3.15 5.34 1.54
CA LEU A 130 3.07 6.76 1.14
C LEU A 130 1.98 7.55 1.87
N ALA A 131 1.12 6.89 2.65
CA ALA A 131 -0.06 7.53 3.21
C ALA A 131 0.31 8.63 4.22
N GLY A 132 -0.06 9.88 3.92
CA GLY A 132 0.21 11.03 4.79
C GLY A 132 -0.81 11.26 5.91
N SER A 133 -1.87 10.45 5.96
CA SER A 133 -2.90 10.52 7.02
C SER A 133 -3.26 9.13 7.54
N TYR A 134 -3.62 9.04 8.81
CA TYR A 134 -3.97 7.76 9.44
C TYR A 134 -5.23 7.13 8.83
N ILE A 135 -6.15 7.96 8.32
CA ILE A 135 -7.33 7.48 7.59
C ILE A 135 -6.91 6.82 6.27
N LEU A 136 -5.94 7.40 5.56
CA LEU A 136 -5.42 6.82 4.32
C LEU A 136 -4.63 5.54 4.60
N ILE A 137 -3.88 5.47 5.71
CA ILE A 137 -3.28 4.23 6.19
C ILE A 137 -4.36 3.17 6.38
N LEU A 138 -5.47 3.48 7.07
CA LEU A 138 -6.56 2.53 7.30
C LEU A 138 -7.17 2.01 5.99
N VAL A 139 -7.36 2.87 4.99
CA VAL A 139 -7.88 2.46 3.67
C VAL A 139 -6.92 1.48 2.98
N PHE A 140 -5.63 1.78 2.93
CA PHE A 140 -4.65 0.89 2.30
C PHE A 140 -4.39 -0.36 3.13
N TRP A 141 -4.45 -0.27 4.46
CA TRP A 141 -4.36 -1.40 5.38
C TRP A 141 -5.46 -2.43 5.10
N GLU A 142 -6.68 -1.94 4.92
CA GLU A 142 -7.83 -2.76 4.54
C GLU A 142 -7.66 -3.40 3.16
N LEU A 143 -7.06 -2.67 2.20
CA LEU A 143 -6.75 -3.20 0.88
C LEU A 143 -5.66 -4.28 0.92
N VAL A 144 -4.65 -4.13 1.80
CA VAL A 144 -3.64 -5.17 2.08
C VAL A 144 -4.30 -6.42 2.69
N GLY A 145 -5.25 -6.24 3.61
CA GLY A 145 -6.04 -7.35 4.18
C GLY A 145 -6.86 -8.10 3.11
N LEU A 146 -7.54 -7.36 2.22
CA LEU A 146 -8.31 -7.93 1.12
C LEU A 146 -7.43 -8.69 0.12
N THR A 147 -6.32 -8.10 -0.30
CA THR A 147 -5.39 -8.72 -1.26
C THR A 147 -4.72 -9.96 -0.68
N SER A 148 -4.38 -9.94 0.60
CA SER A 148 -3.87 -11.11 1.33
C SER A 148 -4.90 -12.25 1.37
N TYR A 149 -6.18 -11.94 1.63
CA TYR A 149 -7.25 -12.92 1.55
C TYR A 149 -7.37 -13.55 0.16
N LEU A 150 -7.31 -12.75 -0.90
CA LEU A 150 -7.39 -13.22 -2.29
C LEU A 150 -6.21 -14.12 -2.68
N LEU A 151 -5.00 -13.82 -2.18
CA LEU A 151 -3.79 -14.60 -2.43
C LEU A 151 -3.77 -15.92 -1.65
N ILE A 152 -4.11 -15.90 -0.36
CA ILE A 152 -4.18 -17.12 0.47
C ILE A 152 -5.30 -18.05 -0.05
N GLY A 153 -6.45 -17.47 -0.38
CA GLY A 153 -7.60 -18.17 -0.94
C GLY A 153 -7.51 -18.47 -2.44
N PHE A 154 -6.32 -18.35 -3.07
CA PHE A 154 -6.18 -18.49 -4.52
C PHE A 154 -6.66 -19.86 -5.04
N TRP A 155 -6.27 -20.95 -4.36
CA TRP A 155 -6.80 -22.30 -4.61
C TRP A 155 -8.05 -22.58 -3.79
N PHE A 156 -9.12 -21.83 -4.06
CA PHE A 156 -10.39 -21.91 -3.34
C PHE A 156 -11.07 -23.29 -3.45
N GLU A 157 -10.71 -24.14 -4.41
CA GLU A 157 -11.19 -25.53 -4.47
C GLU A 157 -10.76 -26.35 -3.26
N LYS A 158 -9.58 -26.05 -2.71
CA LYS A 158 -9.07 -26.72 -1.52
C LYS A 158 -9.73 -26.08 -0.32
N LYS A 159 -10.62 -26.82 0.35
CA LYS A 159 -11.28 -26.36 1.58
C LYS A 159 -10.29 -25.81 2.61
N VAL A 160 -9.12 -26.45 2.75
CA VAL A 160 -8.04 -25.99 3.63
C VAL A 160 -7.56 -24.58 3.30
N ALA A 161 -7.41 -24.23 2.02
CA ALA A 161 -6.98 -22.90 1.59
C ALA A 161 -8.09 -21.85 1.78
N ALA A 162 -9.34 -22.21 1.47
CA ALA A 162 -10.49 -21.33 1.69
C ALA A 162 -10.71 -21.02 3.18
N ASP A 163 -10.62 -22.03 4.05
CA ASP A 163 -10.76 -21.88 5.50
C ASP A 163 -9.57 -21.09 6.09
N ALA A 164 -8.35 -21.33 5.59
CA ALA A 164 -7.17 -20.56 5.99
C ALA A 164 -7.28 -19.07 5.61
N GLY A 165 -7.72 -18.78 4.38
CA GLY A 165 -7.97 -17.41 3.93
C GLY A 165 -9.01 -16.71 4.80
N LYS A 166 -10.15 -17.37 5.07
CA LYS A 166 -11.20 -16.83 5.95
C LYS A 166 -10.67 -16.57 7.36
N LYS A 167 -9.89 -17.50 7.92
CA LYS A 167 -9.28 -17.33 9.25
C LYS A 167 -8.36 -16.13 9.28
N ALA A 168 -7.48 -15.99 8.29
CA ALA A 168 -6.57 -14.84 8.19
C ALA A 168 -7.35 -13.52 8.12
N PHE A 169 -8.35 -13.44 7.22
CA PHE A 169 -9.16 -12.25 7.04
C PHE A 169 -9.92 -11.85 8.31
N VAL A 170 -10.60 -12.78 8.97
CA VAL A 170 -11.35 -12.50 10.22
C VAL A 170 -10.41 -12.05 11.33
N THR A 171 -9.22 -12.64 11.43
CA THR A 171 -8.23 -12.25 12.45
C THR A 171 -7.71 -10.84 12.20
N THR A 172 -7.41 -10.48 10.95
CA THR A 172 -7.02 -9.12 10.57
C THR A 172 -8.14 -8.12 10.86
N LYS A 173 -9.38 -8.44 10.49
CA LYS A 173 -10.53 -7.57 10.78
C LYS A 173 -10.73 -7.28 12.26
N PHE A 174 -10.46 -8.27 13.12
CA PHE A 174 -10.51 -8.04 14.56
C PHE A 174 -9.42 -7.05 15.02
N ALA A 175 -8.22 -7.13 14.47
CA ALA A 175 -7.17 -6.15 14.72
C ALA A 175 -7.53 -4.75 14.18
N ASP A 176 -8.20 -4.68 13.02
CA ASP A 176 -8.64 -3.43 12.40
C ASP A 176 -9.65 -2.68 13.27
N MET A 177 -10.49 -3.39 14.04
CA MET A 177 -11.36 -2.75 15.05
C MET A 177 -10.56 -2.06 16.14
N GLY A 178 -9.47 -2.67 16.60
CA GLY A 178 -8.56 -2.06 17.57
C GLY A 178 -7.84 -0.84 16.99
N PHE A 179 -7.38 -0.94 15.74
CA PHE A 179 -6.76 0.17 15.03
C PHE A 179 -7.73 1.34 14.84
N LEU A 180 -8.99 1.06 14.47
CA LEU A 180 -10.04 2.06 14.32
C LEU A 180 -10.35 2.75 15.65
N LEU A 181 -10.45 2.00 16.75
CA LEU A 181 -10.65 2.59 18.08
C LEU A 181 -9.49 3.51 18.48
N GLY A 182 -8.24 3.09 18.23
CA GLY A 182 -7.06 3.92 18.46
C GLY A 182 -7.08 5.21 17.62
N LEU A 183 -7.46 5.12 16.36
CA LEU A 183 -7.60 6.26 15.45
C LEU A 183 -8.69 7.25 15.93
N VAL A 184 -9.83 6.72 16.35
CA VAL A 184 -10.93 7.54 16.91
C VAL A 184 -10.46 8.29 18.16
N LEU A 185 -9.80 7.61 19.09
CA LEU A 185 -9.24 8.24 20.29
C LEU A 185 -8.21 9.32 19.95
N LEU A 186 -7.31 9.05 19.00
CA LEU A 186 -6.30 9.99 18.53
C LEU A 186 -6.96 11.26 17.96
N ILE A 187 -7.96 11.10 17.08
CA ILE A 187 -8.69 12.21 16.47
C ILE A 187 -9.47 13.01 17.52
N PHE A 188 -10.12 12.36 18.48
CA PHE A 188 -10.83 13.07 19.55
C PHE A 188 -9.89 13.88 20.45
N SER A 189 -8.66 13.38 20.65
CA SER A 189 -7.68 13.99 21.54
C SER A 189 -6.90 15.14 20.88
N LEU A 190 -6.52 14.97 19.60
CA LEU A 190 -5.65 15.91 18.87
C LEU A 190 -6.40 16.76 17.82
N GLY A 191 -7.63 16.39 17.47
CA GLY A 191 -8.44 17.10 16.47
C GLY A 191 -8.00 16.91 15.02
N THR A 192 -6.93 16.15 14.76
CA THR A 192 -6.37 15.92 13.42
C THR A 192 -6.10 14.43 13.15
N ALA A 193 -6.16 14.05 11.87
CA ALA A 193 -5.78 12.73 11.36
C ALA A 193 -4.50 12.78 10.48
N SER A 194 -3.86 13.95 10.40
CA SER A 194 -2.66 14.21 9.60
C SER A 194 -1.41 13.77 10.35
N ILE A 195 -0.55 12.95 9.74
CA ILE A 195 0.69 12.47 10.39
C ILE A 195 1.65 13.62 10.70
N PRO A 196 1.90 14.58 9.78
CA PRO A 196 2.80 15.70 10.04
C PRO A 196 2.33 16.58 11.21
N GLU A 197 1.03 16.89 11.27
CA GLU A 197 0.47 17.73 12.34
C GLU A 197 0.55 17.02 13.70
N VAL A 198 0.31 15.70 13.74
CA VAL A 198 0.48 14.91 14.97
C VAL A 198 1.93 14.93 15.43
N ASN A 199 2.89 14.79 14.51
CA ASN A 199 4.31 14.87 14.84
C ASN A 199 4.69 16.25 15.40
N GLU A 200 4.15 17.34 14.85
CA GLU A 200 4.36 18.69 15.36
C GLU A 200 3.74 18.90 16.75
N ILE A 201 2.51 18.45 16.97
CA ILE A 201 1.83 18.57 18.28
C ILE A 201 2.61 17.81 19.36
N ILE A 202 3.05 16.59 19.06
CA ILE A 202 3.86 15.79 19.99
C ILE A 202 5.22 16.45 20.25
N ALA A 203 5.90 16.94 19.21
CA ALA A 203 7.19 17.62 19.34
C ALA A 203 7.09 18.92 20.15
N SER A 204 5.96 19.63 20.07
CA SER A 204 5.69 20.84 20.84
C SER A 204 5.43 20.59 22.34
N GLY A 205 5.32 19.33 22.77
CA GLY A 205 5.01 18.96 24.15
C GLY A 205 3.57 19.24 24.56
N GLN A 206 2.71 19.68 23.64
CA GLN A 206 1.27 19.84 23.84
C GLN A 206 0.58 18.48 23.67
N ALA A 207 0.98 17.49 24.46
CA ALA A 207 0.13 16.32 24.63
C ALA A 207 -1.17 16.81 25.30
N PRO A 208 -2.35 16.43 24.80
CA PRO A 208 -3.62 16.87 25.35
C PRO A 208 -3.71 16.42 26.80
N THR A 209 -3.52 17.38 27.70
CA THR A 209 -3.95 17.26 29.10
C THR A 209 -5.46 17.26 29.05
N THR A 210 -6.08 16.11 29.31
CA THR A 210 -7.46 16.07 29.78
C THR A 210 -7.72 17.13 30.85
#